data_AF-A0A1U7ZCC6-F1
#
_entry.id   AF-A0A1U7ZCC6-F1
#
_cell.length_a   1.000
_cell.length_b   1.000
_cell.length_c   1.000
_cell.angle_alpha   90.00
_cell.angle_beta   90.00
_cell.angle_gamma   90.00
#
_symmetry.space_group_name_H-M   'P 1'
#
loop_
_entity.id
_entity.type
_entity.pdbx_description
1 polymer ?
#
loop_
_entity_poly.entity_id
_entity_poly.type
_entity_poly.pdbx_seq_one_letter_code
_entity_poly.pdbx_strand_id
1 'polypeptide(L)'
;MSTTYYPQGNGQVEATNKTLLRMLSKTMADNQKDWANKLLETLWAYHTSIRKSTQATPYSLVYGQEAVLPVEIRVVSARIAFAMGKKIMPEDMDLFLAFKLEVIDEVKDIASQK
;
A
#
# COMPACT_ATOMS: atom_id res chain seq x y z
N MET A 1 1.55 15.26 19.14
CA MET A 1 2.55 14.61 20.01
C MET A 1 1.81 13.92 21.13
N SER A 2 1.98 12.61 21.31
CA SER A 2 1.49 11.89 22.49
C SER A 2 2.52 12.07 23.61
N THR A 3 2.07 12.44 24.81
CA THR A 3 2.91 12.51 26.02
C THR A 3 2.42 11.44 27.00
N THR A 4 3.29 10.97 27.90
CA THR A 4 2.97 9.97 28.93
C THR A 4 1.74 10.28 29.79
N TYR A 5 1.27 11.54 29.78
CA TYR A 5 0.12 12.02 30.55
C TYR A 5 -1.16 12.31 29.73
N TYR A 6 -1.15 12.16 28.40
CA TYR A 6 -2.30 12.46 27.54
C TYR A 6 -2.64 11.32 26.57
N PRO A 7 -3.24 10.22 27.07
CA PRO A 7 -3.68 9.10 26.23
C PRO A 7 -4.85 9.47 25.30
N GLN A 8 -5.61 10.54 25.58
CA GLN A 8 -6.78 10.92 24.78
C GLN A 8 -6.42 11.29 23.32
N GLY A 9 -5.19 11.75 23.07
CA GLY A 9 -4.73 12.09 21.72
C GLY A 9 -4.48 10.87 20.81
N ASN A 10 -4.38 9.66 21.36
CA ASN A 10 -3.99 8.46 20.63
C ASN A 10 -5.18 7.59 20.17
N GLY A 11 -6.41 7.94 20.55
CA GLY A 11 -7.59 7.09 20.30
C GLY A 11 -7.85 6.78 18.82
N GLN A 12 -7.59 7.74 17.91
CA GLN A 12 -7.72 7.50 16.46
C GLN A 12 -6.68 6.51 15.94
N VAL A 13 -5.44 6.62 16.42
CA VAL A 13 -4.34 5.70 16.07
C VAL A 13 -4.65 4.30 16.60
N GLU A 14 -5.14 4.19 17.84
CA GLU A 14 -5.54 2.91 18.44
C GLU A 14 -6.68 2.24 17.68
N ALA A 15 -7.72 3.00 17.30
CA ALA A 15 -8.82 2.48 16.49
C ALA A 15 -8.36 1.99 15.12
N THR A 16 -7.43 2.73 14.50
CA THR A 16 -6.83 2.38 13.21
C THR A 16 -5.99 1.11 13.31
N ASN A 17 -5.10 1.03 14.31
CA ASN A 17 -4.27 -0.14 14.58
C ASN A 17 -5.12 -1.38 14.86
N LYS A 18 -6.19 -1.24 15.65
CA LYS A 18 -7.13 -2.34 15.92
C LYS A 18 -7.82 -2.85 14.65
N THR A 19 -8.09 -1.97 13.69
CA THR A 19 -8.69 -2.33 12.40
C THR A 19 -7.70 -3.08 11.53
N LEU A 20 -6.47 -2.57 11.42
CA LEU A 20 -5.39 -3.21 10.66
C LEU A 20 -5.05 -4.59 11.21
N LEU A 21 -4.91 -4.73 12.54
CA LEU A 21 -4.66 -6.02 13.18
C LEU A 21 -5.76 -7.03 12.88
N ARG A 22 -7.04 -6.64 12.94
CA ARG A 22 -8.16 -7.53 12.60
C ARG A 22 -8.13 -7.97 11.13
N MET A 23 -7.78 -7.08 10.21
CA MET A 23 -7.66 -7.43 8.79
C MET A 23 -6.49 -8.40 8.57
N LEU A 24 -5.33 -8.07 9.16
CA LEU A 24 -4.12 -8.88 9.08
C LEU A 24 -4.33 -10.29 9.64
N SER A 25 -4.92 -10.41 10.84
CA SER A 25 -5.21 -11.71 11.46
C SER A 25 -6.11 -12.59 10.60
N LYS A 26 -7.06 -12.01 9.84
CA LYS A 26 -7.89 -12.76 8.91
C LYS A 26 -7.08 -13.28 7.72
N THR A 27 -6.18 -12.48 7.17
CA THR A 27 -5.35 -12.86 6.02
C THR A 27 -4.23 -13.85 6.36
N MET A 28 -3.83 -13.92 7.64
CA MET A 28 -2.78 -14.81 8.12
C MET A 28 -3.31 -16.14 8.68
N ALA A 29 -4.63 -16.40 8.59
CA ALA A 29 -5.23 -17.63 9.11
C ALA A 29 -4.63 -18.90 8.49
N ASP A 30 -4.25 -18.83 7.21
CA ASP A 30 -3.77 -20.00 6.45
C ASP A 30 -2.24 -20.18 6.53
N ASN A 31 -1.47 -19.10 6.71
CA ASN A 31 -0.01 -19.15 6.79
C ASN A 31 0.57 -17.98 7.58
N GLN A 32 0.97 -18.23 8.84
CA GLN A 32 1.54 -17.22 9.72
C GLN A 32 2.98 -16.82 9.37
N LYS A 33 3.69 -17.60 8.53
CA LYS A 33 5.09 -17.30 8.15
C LYS A 33 5.20 -16.18 7.11
N ASP A 34 4.10 -15.85 6.43
CA ASP A 34 4.06 -14.86 5.34
C ASP A 34 3.61 -13.46 5.80
N TRP A 35 3.78 -13.15 7.09
CA TRP A 35 3.24 -11.95 7.72
C TRP A 35 3.68 -10.64 7.04
N ALA A 36 4.91 -10.58 6.53
CA ALA A 36 5.45 -9.36 5.91
C ALA A 36 4.72 -9.02 4.60
N ASN A 37 4.47 -10.02 3.74
CA ASN A 37 3.71 -9.81 2.50
C ASN A 37 2.23 -9.55 2.82
N LYS A 38 1.64 -10.27 3.79
CA LYS A 38 0.25 -10.03 4.22
C LYS A 38 0.03 -8.68 4.87
N LEU A 39 1.04 -8.14 5.55
CA LEU A 39 0.99 -6.78 6.08
C LEU A 39 0.90 -5.75 4.96
N LEU A 40 1.72 -5.88 3.90
CA LEU A 40 1.69 -4.99 2.74
C LEU A 40 0.33 -5.06 2.02
N GLU A 41 -0.17 -6.27 1.74
CA GLU A 41 -1.50 -6.47 1.15
C GLU A 41 -2.61 -5.85 2.02
N THR A 42 -2.54 -6.04 3.34
CA THR A 42 -3.53 -5.51 4.29
C THR A 42 -3.53 -3.98 4.34
N LEU A 43 -2.34 -3.37 4.38
CA LEU A 43 -2.19 -1.91 4.35
C LEU A 43 -2.72 -1.33 3.05
N TRP A 44 -2.43 -1.99 1.92
CA TRP A 44 -2.96 -1.58 0.62
C TRP A 44 -4.49 -1.59 0.60
N ALA A 45 -5.10 -2.72 0.97
CA ALA A 45 -6.55 -2.83 1.04
C ALA A 45 -7.16 -1.80 2.00
N TYR A 46 -6.50 -1.52 3.13
CA TYR A 46 -6.93 -0.49 4.07
C TYR A 46 -6.94 0.90 3.43
N HIS A 47 -5.89 1.26 2.69
CA HIS A 47 -5.71 2.58 2.08
C HIS A 47 -6.66 2.84 0.90
N THR A 48 -6.99 1.81 0.12
CA THR A 48 -7.78 1.95 -1.11
C THR A 48 -9.25 1.57 -0.98
N SER A 49 -9.68 1.06 0.17
CA SER A 49 -11.09 0.75 0.42
C SER A 49 -11.85 1.96 0.95
N ILE A 50 -13.03 2.23 0.36
CA ILE A 50 -13.94 3.28 0.82
C ILE A 50 -14.37 2.99 2.27
N ARG A 51 -14.21 3.96 3.15
CA ARG A 51 -14.65 3.87 4.54
C ARG A 51 -16.09 4.35 4.68
N LYS A 52 -16.94 3.55 5.31
CA LYS A 52 -18.36 3.90 5.54
C LYS A 52 -18.56 5.25 6.25
N SER A 53 -17.66 5.62 7.15
CA SER A 53 -17.75 6.86 7.93
C SER A 53 -17.42 8.12 7.14
N THR A 54 -16.54 8.04 6.15
CA THR A 54 -16.05 9.19 5.38
C THR A 54 -16.51 9.18 3.92
N GLN A 55 -17.06 8.06 3.43
CA GLN A 55 -17.40 7.83 2.02
C GLN A 55 -16.22 8.06 1.05
N ALA A 56 -14.99 8.01 1.58
CA ALA A 56 -13.74 8.21 0.85
C ALA A 56 -12.72 7.14 1.27
N THR A 57 -11.68 6.94 0.46
CA THR A 57 -10.57 6.06 0.81
C THR A 57 -9.59 6.81 1.75
N PRO A 58 -8.93 6.13 2.70
CA PRO A 58 -7.92 6.78 3.52
C PRO A 58 -6.79 7.41 2.69
N TYR A 59 -6.46 6.84 1.53
CA TYR A 59 -5.48 7.43 0.62
C TYR A 59 -5.95 8.78 0.07
N SER A 60 -7.19 8.87 -0.45
CA SER A 60 -7.68 10.13 -1.02
C SER A 60 -7.85 11.24 0.01
N LEU A 61 -8.12 10.89 1.27
CA LEU A 61 -8.12 11.86 2.37
C LEU A 61 -6.74 12.47 2.66
N VAL A 62 -5.65 11.73 2.40
CA VAL A 62 -4.28 12.21 2.66
C VAL A 62 -3.72 12.96 1.45
N TYR A 63 -3.97 12.46 0.24
CA TYR A 63 -3.32 12.95 -0.99
C TYR A 63 -4.25 13.74 -1.92
N GLY A 64 -5.54 13.84 -1.60
CA GLY A 64 -6.53 14.59 -2.38
C GLY A 64 -6.98 13.91 -3.68
N GLN A 65 -6.57 12.65 -3.93
CA GLN A 65 -6.90 11.87 -5.12
C GLN A 65 -6.93 10.38 -4.80
N GLU A 66 -7.70 9.61 -5.56
CA GLU A 66 -7.76 8.16 -5.36
C GLU A 66 -6.43 7.47 -5.70
N ALA A 67 -6.16 6.37 -5.00
CA ALA A 67 -4.95 5.58 -5.24
C ALA A 67 -5.04 4.91 -6.61
N VAL A 68 -4.20 5.34 -7.55
CA VAL A 68 -3.92 4.58 -8.76
C VAL A 68 -2.89 3.52 -8.39
N LEU A 69 -3.20 2.24 -8.65
CA LEU A 69 -2.38 1.11 -8.23
C LEU A 69 -1.01 1.21 -8.90
N PRO A 70 0.09 1.48 -8.15
CA PRO A 70 1.40 1.53 -8.76
C PRO A 70 1.75 0.13 -9.25
N VAL A 71 2.35 0.11 -10.42
CA VAL A 71 3.03 -1.04 -11.02
C VAL A 71 3.90 -1.80 -10.02
N GLU A 72 4.52 -1.10 -9.09
CA GLU A 72 5.39 -1.65 -8.06
C GLU A 72 4.71 -2.69 -7.14
N ILE A 73 3.38 -2.72 -7.09
CA ILE A 73 2.59 -3.71 -6.34
C ILE A 73 2.32 -4.97 -7.16
N ARG A 74 2.18 -4.84 -8.49
CA ARG A 74 2.02 -5.97 -9.42
C ARG A 74 3.36 -6.62 -9.78
N VAL A 75 4.44 -5.84 -9.75
CA VAL A 75 5.82 -6.30 -9.97
C VAL A 75 6.69 -5.69 -8.87
N VAL A 76 7.34 -6.53 -8.05
CA VAL A 76 8.10 -6.12 -6.85
C VAL A 76 9.26 -5.18 -7.22
N SER A 77 9.04 -3.87 -7.30
CA SER A 77 10.01 -2.92 -7.88
C SER A 77 11.43 -3.12 -7.32
N ALA A 78 12.46 -2.80 -8.11
CA ALA A 78 13.86 -2.93 -7.65
C ALA A 78 14.10 -2.24 -6.29
N ARG A 79 13.40 -1.15 -6.00
CA ARG A 79 13.41 -0.47 -4.69
C ARG A 79 12.83 -1.33 -3.58
N ILE A 80 11.67 -1.95 -3.80
CA ILE A 80 11.00 -2.84 -2.83
C ILE A 80 11.80 -4.14 -2.66
N ALA A 81 12.28 -4.75 -3.74
CA ALA A 81 13.11 -5.94 -3.71
C ALA A 81 14.39 -5.70 -2.90
N PHE A 82 15.06 -4.56 -3.09
CA PHE A 82 16.23 -4.17 -2.29
C PHE A 82 15.87 -3.98 -0.81
N ALA A 83 14.76 -3.31 -0.50
CA ALA A 83 14.30 -3.13 0.88
C ALA A 83 13.92 -4.45 1.57
N MET A 84 13.46 -5.44 0.81
CA MET A 84 13.14 -6.79 1.29
C MET A 84 14.37 -7.73 1.34
N GLY A 85 15.56 -7.25 0.96
CA GLY A 85 16.76 -8.08 0.86
C GLY A 85 16.67 -9.16 -0.23
N LYS A 86 15.77 -9.00 -1.18
CA LYS A 86 15.55 -9.93 -2.29
C LYS A 86 16.60 -9.68 -3.38
N LYS A 87 17.29 -10.74 -3.80
CA LYS A 87 18.22 -10.67 -4.94
C LYS A 87 17.42 -10.55 -6.23
N ILE A 88 17.66 -9.47 -6.99
CA ILE A 88 17.01 -9.21 -8.27
C ILE A 88 17.80 -9.93 -9.37
N MET A 89 17.13 -10.76 -10.17
CA MET A 89 17.76 -11.42 -11.31
C MET A 89 17.73 -10.52 -12.56
N PRO A 90 18.64 -10.69 -13.52
CA PRO A 90 18.65 -9.91 -14.76
C PRO A 90 17.32 -10.00 -15.52
N GLU A 91 16.65 -11.16 -15.50
CA GLU A 91 15.35 -11.37 -16.14
C GLU A 91 14.22 -10.54 -15.50
N ASP A 92 14.30 -10.24 -14.19
CA ASP A 92 13.32 -9.41 -13.49
C ASP A 92 13.45 -7.94 -13.91
N MET A 93 14.65 -7.50 -14.34
CA MET A 93 14.92 -6.12 -14.75
C MET A 93 14.18 -5.75 -16.04
N ASP A 94 14.07 -6.67 -16.98
CA ASP A 94 13.31 -6.47 -18.22
C ASP A 94 11.81 -6.32 -17.91
N LEU A 95 11.30 -7.12 -16.96
CA LEU A 95 9.92 -7.00 -16.49
C LEU A 95 9.67 -5.66 -15.79
N PHE A 96 10.63 -5.16 -14.98
CA PHE A 96 10.54 -3.82 -14.40
C PHE A 96 10.50 -2.72 -15.46
N LEU A 97 11.34 -2.85 -16.50
CA LEU A 97 11.44 -1.84 -17.54
C LEU A 97 10.19 -1.79 -18.42
N ALA A 98 9.70 -2.95 -18.86
CA ALA A 98 8.47 -3.05 -19.66
C ALA A 98 7.28 -2.45 -18.92
N PHE A 99 7.15 -2.76 -17.63
CA PHE A 99 6.03 -2.28 -16.84
C PHE A 99 6.15 -0.80 -16.46
N LYS A 100 7.39 -0.30 -16.28
CA LYS A 100 7.64 1.13 -16.12
C LYS A 100 7.30 1.93 -17.38
N LEU A 101 7.52 1.36 -18.57
CA LEU A 101 7.16 1.99 -19.85
C LEU A 101 5.65 2.08 -20.02
N GLU A 102 4.91 1.02 -19.68
CA GLU A 102 3.43 1.00 -19.72
C GLU A 102 2.82 2.13 -18.87
N VAL A 103 3.34 2.35 -17.65
CA VAL A 103 2.90 3.46 -16.78
C VAL A 103 3.22 4.82 -17.37
N ILE A 104 4.41 4.98 -17.95
CA ILE A 104 4.82 6.26 -18.52
C ILE A 104 3.86 6.63 -19.67
N ASP A 105 3.43 5.65 -20.47
CA ASP A 105 2.50 5.90 -21.56
C ASP A 105 1.07 6.16 -21.03
N GLU A 106 0.62 5.46 -19.99
CA GLU A 106 -0.67 5.78 -19.32
C GLU A 106 -0.67 7.21 -18.73
N VAL A 107 0.44 7.64 -18.12
CA VAL A 107 0.59 9.01 -17.59
C VAL A 107 0.58 10.06 -18.72
N LYS A 108 1.21 9.76 -19.87
CA LYS A 108 1.18 10.66 -21.03
C LYS A 108 -0.20 10.76 -21.65
N ASP A 109 -0.96 9.66 -21.70
CA ASP A 109 -2.33 9.65 -22.22
C ASP A 109 -3.25 10.50 -21.34
N ILE A 110 -3.15 10.36 -20.01
CA ILE A 110 -3.88 11.20 -19.06
C ILE A 110 -3.50 12.68 -19.21
N ALA A 111 -2.21 12.98 -19.42
CA ALA A 111 -1.74 14.34 -19.63
C ALA A 111 -2.17 14.94 -20.98
N SER A 112 -2.42 14.11 -22.00
CA SER A 112 -2.84 14.52 -23.34
C SER A 112 -4.36 14.72 -23.47
N GLN A 113 -5.14 14.24 -22.51
CA GLN A 113 -6.59 14.44 -22.43
C GLN A 113 -7.00 15.71 -21.65
N LYS A 114 -6.05 16.57 -21.30
CA LYS A 114 -6.23 17.78 -20.48
C LYS A 114 -5.80 19.04 -21.23
#